data_AF-A0A2G5IX58-F1
#
_entry.id   AF-A0A2G5IX58-F1
#
_cell.length_a   1.000
_cell.length_b   1.000
_cell.length_c   1.000
_cell.angle_alpha   90.00
_cell.angle_beta   90.00
_cell.angle_gamma   90.00
#
_symmetry.space_group_name_H-M   'P 1'
#
loop_
_entity.id
_entity.type
_entity.pdbx_description
1 polymer ?
#
loop_
_entity_poly.entity_id
_entity_poly.type
_entity_poly.pdbx_seq_one_letter_code
_entity_poly.pdbx_strand_id
1 'polypeptide(L)'
;MNYNVKRRAVMLLAVPALLFTAACGSDDKDTGDAAGGVAQVKGTFGDKPEISVPKGGKASDKTVVETVSAGSGSVIKASDFVRLDWTVEKWGSSQPLGGTWAAATAGAKTPRQQSVDQIGKPSQQLPAKVLDAVKGQKTGSRILVQGTAGELIGEGLNTSSGITAKDVLIWVVDAVGAASVDSKAEVKGTQAAPEPGMPTVSAPAQKAATITIPKGAKAPKDLEEQVLIKGTGKKVEAGQGLIAQYTGVKWEDGKKFDSSWDHGGATAFQIGTGSVIAGWDKGLVGKNVGDRVLLVIPPSLGYGANPSSELAKNTLVFVVDILGTV
;
A
#
# COMPACT_ATOMS: atom_id res chain seq x y z
N MET A 1 -22.32 68.19 -4.85
CA MET A 1 -23.42 68.83 -4.09
C MET A 1 -24.11 67.76 -3.27
N ASN A 2 -24.26 68.00 -1.97
CA ASN A 2 -25.07 67.29 -0.97
C ASN A 2 -24.58 65.94 -0.41
N TYR A 3 -23.82 66.10 0.67
CA TYR A 3 -23.75 65.25 1.86
C TYR A 3 -25.13 64.71 2.30
N ASN A 4 -25.16 63.45 2.79
CA ASN A 4 -25.77 63.20 4.08
C ASN A 4 -25.24 61.93 4.77
N VAL A 5 -24.71 62.18 5.96
CA VAL A 5 -24.20 61.27 6.98
C VAL A 5 -25.38 60.68 7.76
N LYS A 6 -25.34 59.38 8.12
CA LYS A 6 -25.99 58.89 9.35
C LYS A 6 -25.42 57.54 9.84
N ARG A 7 -24.54 57.70 10.82
CA ARG A 7 -24.37 57.01 12.11
C ARG A 7 -24.40 55.47 12.22
N ARG A 8 -23.27 54.99 12.74
CA ARG A 8 -22.97 53.69 13.38
C ARG A 8 -24.03 53.25 14.40
N ALA A 9 -24.32 51.95 14.43
CA ALA A 9 -24.72 51.22 15.63
C ALA A 9 -24.00 49.86 15.62
N VAL A 10 -23.04 49.71 16.53
CA VAL A 10 -22.37 48.45 16.86
C VAL A 10 -23.22 47.79 17.94
N MET A 11 -23.78 46.61 17.67
CA MET A 11 -24.36 45.76 18.70
C MET A 11 -23.32 44.76 19.18
N LEU A 12 -22.82 44.99 20.39
CA LEU A 12 -22.15 44.00 21.22
C LEU A 12 -23.20 43.00 21.73
N LEU A 13 -23.02 41.72 21.39
CA LEU A 13 -23.72 40.63 22.07
C LEU A 13 -22.94 40.27 23.34
N ALA A 14 -23.51 40.65 24.50
CA ALA A 14 -23.04 40.25 25.81
C ALA A 14 -23.55 38.83 26.12
N VAL A 15 -22.63 37.90 26.40
CA VAL A 15 -22.93 36.58 26.95
C VAL A 15 -22.86 36.67 28.48
N PRO A 16 -23.88 36.21 29.25
CA PRO A 16 -23.85 36.29 30.70
C PRO A 16 -22.86 35.28 31.29
N ALA A 17 -21.91 35.78 32.07
CA ALA A 17 -21.08 34.98 32.96
C ALA A 17 -21.91 34.55 34.18
N LEU A 18 -22.02 33.24 34.40
CA LEU A 18 -22.47 32.62 35.65
C LEU A 18 -21.24 32.08 36.37
N LEU A 19 -20.93 32.69 37.51
CA LEU A 19 -19.91 32.27 38.48
C LEU A 19 -20.59 31.95 39.81
N PHE A 20 -19.86 31.21 40.65
CA PHE A 20 -20.12 30.67 42.00
C PHE A 20 -20.61 29.21 42.00
N THR A 21 -19.96 28.24 42.67
CA THR A 21 -19.04 28.28 43.83
C THR A 21 -17.96 27.19 43.76
N ALA A 22 -16.80 27.50 44.35
CA ALA A 22 -15.72 26.59 44.63
C ALA A 22 -16.15 25.42 45.56
N ALA A 23 -15.69 24.22 45.23
CA ALA A 23 -15.52 23.13 46.19
C ALA A 23 -14.04 22.74 46.17
N CYS A 24 -13.32 23.12 47.24
CA CYS A 24 -12.03 22.53 47.56
C CYS A 24 -12.27 21.10 48.07
N GLY A 25 -11.70 20.13 47.35
CA GLY A 25 -11.49 18.78 47.83
C GLY A 25 -10.07 18.38 47.43
N SER A 26 -9.15 18.50 48.38
CA SER A 26 -7.79 17.99 48.31
C SER A 26 -7.78 16.51 48.67
N ASP A 27 -7.25 15.68 47.78
CA ASP A 27 -6.23 14.65 48.02
C ASP A 27 -6.40 13.41 47.12
N ASP A 28 -5.27 13.09 46.48
CA ASP A 28 -4.76 11.76 46.12
C ASP A 28 -5.44 10.88 45.04
N LYS A 29 -4.64 10.71 43.97
CA LYS A 29 -4.36 9.48 43.20
C LYS A 29 -5.36 8.94 42.16
N ASP A 30 -4.72 8.45 41.10
CA ASP A 30 -5.16 7.55 40.02
C ASP A 30 -5.96 8.09 38.83
N THR A 31 -5.17 8.39 37.78
CA THR A 31 -5.24 7.84 36.42
C THR A 31 -6.58 7.33 35.90
N GLY A 32 -6.93 7.84 34.72
CA GLY A 32 -8.11 7.50 33.95
C GLY A 32 -8.35 6.01 33.77
N ASP A 33 -9.63 5.67 33.86
CA ASP A 33 -10.21 4.37 33.60
C ASP A 33 -10.04 4.06 32.10
N ALA A 34 -8.91 3.45 31.73
CA ALA A 34 -8.75 2.83 30.43
C ALA A 34 -9.61 1.56 30.41
N ALA A 35 -10.46 1.39 29.39
CA ALA A 35 -11.16 0.15 29.13
C ALA A 35 -10.15 -1.02 29.15
N GLY A 36 -10.16 -1.82 30.24
CA GLY A 36 -9.01 -2.60 30.71
C GLY A 36 -8.53 -3.77 29.84
N GLY A 37 -9.04 -3.92 28.63
CA GLY A 37 -8.72 -5.02 27.71
C GLY A 37 -8.29 -4.61 26.31
N VAL A 38 -8.05 -3.32 26.04
CA VAL A 38 -7.58 -2.83 24.73
C VAL A 38 -6.16 -2.28 24.87
N ALA A 39 -5.29 -2.56 23.90
CA ALA A 39 -3.94 -2.02 23.87
C ALA A 39 -3.97 -0.52 23.55
N GLN A 40 -3.02 0.21 24.12
CA GLN A 40 -2.82 1.63 23.84
C GLN A 40 -1.74 1.81 22.78
N VAL A 41 -1.97 2.75 21.87
CA VAL A 41 -1.06 3.06 20.77
C VAL A 41 -0.61 4.52 20.88
N LYS A 42 0.70 4.74 20.86
CA LYS A 42 1.33 6.07 20.86
C LYS A 42 2.19 6.27 19.61
N GLY A 43 2.56 7.52 19.38
CA GLY A 43 3.40 7.95 18.26
C GLY A 43 2.61 8.67 17.17
N THR A 44 3.33 9.47 16.38
CA THR A 44 2.76 10.22 15.25
C THR A 44 2.50 9.27 14.07
N PHE A 45 1.51 9.59 13.25
CA PHE A 45 1.27 8.91 11.98
C PHE A 45 2.54 8.89 11.10
N GLY A 46 2.84 7.76 10.48
CA GLY A 46 4.03 7.54 9.64
C GLY A 46 5.28 7.09 10.41
N ASP A 47 5.40 7.47 11.68
CA ASP A 47 6.44 6.96 12.57
C ASP A 47 6.08 5.57 13.09
N LYS A 48 7.07 4.76 13.44
CA LYS A 48 6.82 3.44 14.05
C LYS A 48 6.00 3.63 15.35
N PRO A 49 4.81 3.01 15.47
CA PRO A 49 3.99 3.14 16.67
C PRO A 49 4.65 2.46 17.88
N GLU A 50 4.35 2.99 19.07
CA GLU A 50 4.62 2.31 20.34
C GLU A 50 3.32 1.68 20.83
N ILE A 51 3.32 0.35 20.98
CA ILE A 51 2.18 -0.42 21.48
C ILE A 51 2.44 -0.74 22.95
N SER A 52 1.43 -0.53 23.80
CA SER A 52 1.50 -0.88 25.22
C SER A 52 0.21 -1.53 25.68
N VAL A 53 0.33 -2.53 26.55
CA VAL A 53 -0.82 -3.22 27.15
C VAL A 53 -0.95 -2.82 28.62
N PRO A 54 -2.17 -2.66 29.17
CA PRO A 54 -2.37 -2.37 30.58
C PRO A 54 -1.70 -3.43 31.48
N LYS A 55 -0.97 -3.00 32.51
CA LYS A 55 -0.30 -3.91 33.45
C LYS A 55 -1.34 -4.78 34.16
N GLY A 56 -1.18 -6.11 34.07
CA GLY A 56 -2.13 -7.07 34.64
C GLY A 56 -3.48 -7.13 33.92
N GLY A 57 -3.66 -6.38 32.83
CA GLY A 57 -4.88 -6.37 32.03
C GLY A 57 -5.05 -7.69 31.27
N LYS A 58 -6.29 -8.20 31.27
CA LYS A 58 -6.69 -9.27 30.35
C LYS A 58 -7.16 -8.64 29.06
N ALA A 59 -6.67 -9.13 27.94
CA ALA A 59 -7.15 -8.71 26.63
C ALA A 59 -8.67 -8.93 26.52
N SER A 60 -9.33 -8.07 25.75
CA SER A 60 -10.71 -8.23 25.32
C SER A 60 -10.93 -9.61 24.69
N ASP A 61 -12.07 -10.23 25.00
CA ASP A 61 -12.54 -11.48 24.40
C ASP A 61 -13.15 -11.28 23.01
N LYS A 62 -13.41 -10.02 22.63
CA LYS A 62 -13.93 -9.61 21.32
C LYS A 62 -12.83 -8.97 20.49
N THR A 63 -12.95 -9.09 19.17
CA THR A 63 -12.19 -8.26 18.23
C THR A 63 -12.59 -6.80 18.37
N VAL A 64 -11.58 -5.94 18.46
CA VAL A 64 -11.69 -4.48 18.60
C VAL A 64 -11.04 -3.83 17.40
N VAL A 65 -11.74 -2.86 16.81
CA VAL A 65 -11.20 -1.96 15.78
C VAL A 65 -11.34 -0.54 16.32
N GLU A 66 -10.23 0.17 16.45
CA GLU A 66 -10.21 1.53 16.98
C GLU A 66 -9.44 2.46 16.03
N THR A 67 -10.05 3.60 15.69
CA THR A 67 -9.34 4.69 15.00
C THR A 67 -8.53 5.46 16.03
N VAL A 68 -7.28 5.08 16.22
CA VAL A 68 -6.33 5.71 17.16
C VAL A 68 -6.09 7.17 16.80
N SER A 69 -5.95 7.47 15.50
CA SER A 69 -5.95 8.84 15.00
C SER A 69 -6.64 8.89 13.64
N ALA A 70 -7.49 9.91 13.46
CA ALA A 70 -8.26 10.07 12.23
C ALA A 70 -7.46 10.90 11.22
N GLY A 71 -7.31 10.36 10.02
CA GLY A 71 -6.75 11.06 8.87
C GLY A 71 -7.70 12.12 8.32
N SER A 72 -7.14 13.06 7.57
CA SER A 72 -7.89 14.11 6.86
C SER A 72 -8.06 13.83 5.37
N GLY A 73 -7.50 12.72 4.87
CA GLY A 73 -7.55 12.35 3.46
C GLY A 73 -8.88 11.73 3.02
N SER A 74 -8.86 11.12 1.84
CA SER A 74 -10.02 10.49 1.23
C SER A 74 -10.46 9.26 2.00
N VAL A 75 -11.77 8.99 2.02
CA VAL A 75 -12.33 7.75 2.57
C VAL A 75 -11.94 6.58 1.66
N ILE A 76 -11.42 5.52 2.27
CA ILE A 76 -11.07 4.25 1.62
C ILE A 76 -12.34 3.47 1.32
N LYS A 77 -12.51 3.06 0.06
CA LYS A 77 -13.69 2.35 -0.43
C LYS A 77 -13.41 0.86 -0.61
N ALA A 78 -14.48 0.10 -0.82
CA ALA A 78 -14.36 -1.28 -1.27
C ALA A 78 -13.61 -1.32 -2.62
N SER A 79 -12.75 -2.32 -2.80
CA SER A 79 -11.95 -2.53 -4.01
C SER A 79 -10.89 -1.46 -4.31
N ASP A 80 -10.70 -0.46 -3.44
CA ASP A 80 -9.58 0.47 -3.58
C ASP A 80 -8.26 -0.27 -3.42
N PHE A 81 -7.26 0.15 -4.20
CA PHE A 81 -5.87 -0.14 -3.89
C PHE A 81 -5.45 0.74 -2.73
N VAL A 82 -4.74 0.18 -1.78
CA VAL A 82 -4.26 0.88 -0.59
C VAL A 82 -2.77 0.66 -0.42
N ARG A 83 -2.08 1.70 0.05
CA ARG A 83 -0.69 1.61 0.53
C ARG A 83 -0.71 1.76 2.04
N LEU A 84 -0.13 0.80 2.74
CA LEU A 84 -0.24 0.70 4.19
C LEU A 84 1.12 0.54 4.84
N ASP A 85 1.22 1.10 6.03
CA ASP A 85 2.21 0.65 7.00
C ASP A 85 1.54 -0.11 8.11
N TRP A 86 2.23 -1.14 8.61
CA TRP A 86 1.67 -1.95 9.68
C TRP A 86 2.74 -2.59 10.55
N THR A 87 2.37 -2.89 11.78
CA THR A 87 3.12 -3.75 12.68
C THR A 87 2.16 -4.58 13.51
N VAL A 88 2.62 -5.75 13.95
CA VAL A 88 1.84 -6.66 14.78
C VAL A 88 2.65 -7.11 15.98
N GLU A 89 2.03 -7.06 17.15
CA GLU A 89 2.57 -7.57 18.40
C GLU A 89 1.61 -8.60 19.01
N LYS A 90 2.16 -9.54 19.78
CA LYS A 90 1.36 -10.43 20.63
C LYS A 90 1.08 -9.73 21.95
N TRP A 91 -0.15 -9.79 22.46
CA TRP A 91 -0.49 -9.28 23.77
C TRP A 91 0.46 -9.81 24.85
N GLY A 92 1.04 -8.91 25.65
CA GLY A 92 2.01 -9.26 26.69
C GLY A 92 3.45 -9.46 26.19
N SER A 93 3.71 -9.29 24.90
CA SER A 93 5.05 -9.21 24.30
C SER A 93 5.29 -7.80 23.77
N SER A 94 6.48 -7.25 23.99
CA SER A 94 6.92 -5.99 23.39
C SER A 94 7.77 -6.18 22.13
N GLN A 95 7.92 -7.43 21.67
CA GLN A 95 8.65 -7.76 20.44
C GLN A 95 7.67 -7.85 19.27
N PRO A 96 7.88 -7.09 18.19
CA PRO A 96 7.03 -7.17 17.00
C PRO A 96 7.20 -8.53 16.33
N LEU A 97 6.07 -9.14 15.96
CA LEU A 97 6.03 -10.37 15.16
C LEU A 97 6.28 -10.08 13.66
N GLY A 98 6.05 -8.83 13.24
CA GLY A 98 6.26 -8.39 11.87
C GLY A 98 5.88 -6.92 11.68
N GLY A 99 6.23 -6.37 10.51
CA GLY A 99 5.83 -5.02 10.12
C GLY A 99 6.62 -4.43 8.97
N THR A 100 6.09 -3.35 8.41
CA THR A 100 6.74 -2.54 7.36
C THR A 100 7.74 -1.53 7.93
N TRP A 101 7.81 -1.39 9.26
CA TRP A 101 8.80 -0.57 9.97
C TRP A 101 10.07 -1.32 10.35
N ALA A 102 10.28 -2.54 9.84
CA ALA A 102 11.60 -3.16 9.86
C ALA A 102 12.61 -2.20 9.21
N ALA A 103 13.80 -2.07 9.79
CA ALA A 103 14.76 -1.06 9.37
C ALA A 103 15.05 -1.21 7.87
N ALA A 104 14.78 -0.15 7.09
CA ALA A 104 15.58 0.08 5.90
C ALA A 104 17.04 0.01 6.35
N THR A 105 17.88 -0.77 5.66
CA THR A 105 19.30 -0.88 6.01
C THR A 105 19.86 0.52 6.21
N ALA A 106 20.48 0.77 7.37
CA ALA A 106 20.99 2.10 7.71
C ALA A 106 21.90 2.61 6.56
N GLY A 107 21.55 3.75 5.97
CA GLY A 107 22.25 4.31 4.81
C GLY A 107 21.65 3.96 3.43
N ALA A 108 20.57 3.17 3.36
CA ALA A 108 19.83 2.95 2.13
C ALA A 108 19.13 4.24 1.68
N LYS A 109 19.42 4.70 0.46
CA LYS A 109 18.76 5.85 -0.18
C LYS A 109 17.36 5.52 -0.72
N THR A 110 16.93 4.27 -0.60
CA THR A 110 15.64 3.78 -1.11
C THR A 110 14.53 4.04 -0.10
N PRO A 111 13.32 4.41 -0.55
CA PRO A 111 12.16 4.54 0.33
C PRO A 111 11.89 3.24 1.09
N ARG A 112 11.28 3.38 2.27
CA ARG A 112 10.90 2.23 3.10
C ARG A 112 9.89 1.35 2.36
N GLN A 113 10.03 0.04 2.52
CA GLN A 113 9.04 -0.89 2.00
C GLN A 113 7.74 -0.80 2.80
N GLN A 114 6.62 -0.79 2.09
CA GLN A 114 5.25 -0.66 2.59
C GLN A 114 4.41 -1.74 1.90
N SER A 115 3.29 -2.12 2.50
CA SER A 115 2.38 -3.02 1.80
C SER A 115 1.56 -2.23 0.78
N VAL A 116 1.27 -2.89 -0.34
CA VAL A 116 0.33 -2.38 -1.33
C VAL A 116 -0.64 -3.51 -1.63
N ASP A 117 -1.91 -3.27 -1.32
CA ASP A 117 -2.96 -4.29 -1.31
C ASP A 117 -4.23 -3.75 -1.98
N GLN A 118 -5.20 -4.64 -2.24
CA GLN A 118 -6.52 -4.25 -2.70
C GLN A 118 -7.58 -4.70 -1.70
N ILE A 119 -8.43 -3.77 -1.27
CA ILE A 119 -9.52 -4.06 -0.32
C ILE A 119 -10.45 -5.12 -0.90
N GLY A 120 -10.70 -6.19 -0.14
CA GLY A 120 -11.53 -7.31 -0.55
C GLY A 120 -10.82 -8.35 -1.42
N LYS A 121 -9.50 -8.23 -1.64
CA LYS A 121 -8.67 -9.28 -2.24
C LYS A 121 -7.75 -9.93 -1.20
N PRO A 122 -7.32 -11.19 -1.42
CA PRO A 122 -6.31 -11.81 -0.58
C PRO A 122 -5.02 -10.99 -0.58
N SER A 123 -4.49 -10.72 0.62
CA SER A 123 -3.16 -10.13 0.82
C SER A 123 -2.18 -11.20 1.26
N GLN A 124 -0.93 -11.10 0.81
CA GLN A 124 0.16 -11.96 1.27
C GLN A 124 0.73 -11.52 2.63
N GLN A 125 0.48 -10.27 3.02
CA GLN A 125 1.11 -9.61 4.17
C GLN A 125 0.14 -9.36 5.32
N LEU A 126 -1.13 -9.13 5.01
CA LEU A 126 -2.16 -8.79 5.97
C LEU A 126 -3.28 -9.82 5.99
N PRO A 127 -3.77 -10.24 7.18
CA PRO A 127 -5.01 -11.00 7.27
C PRO A 127 -6.20 -10.19 6.72
N ALA A 128 -7.15 -10.87 6.07
CA ALA A 128 -8.28 -10.21 5.41
C ALA A 128 -9.07 -9.29 6.34
N LYS A 129 -9.31 -9.71 7.60
CA LYS A 129 -10.02 -8.87 8.59
C LYS A 129 -9.27 -7.62 8.98
N VAL A 130 -7.93 -7.68 9.03
CA VAL A 130 -7.10 -6.50 9.34
C VAL A 130 -7.11 -5.54 8.15
N LEU A 131 -6.99 -6.06 6.93
CA LEU A 131 -7.09 -5.25 5.72
C LEU A 131 -8.48 -4.61 5.58
N ASP A 132 -9.56 -5.35 5.84
CA ASP A 132 -10.93 -4.82 5.78
C ASP A 132 -11.20 -3.74 6.83
N ALA A 133 -10.46 -3.73 7.95
CA ALA A 133 -10.64 -2.72 8.99
C ALA A 133 -10.27 -1.29 8.54
N VAL A 134 -9.46 -1.13 7.48
CA VAL A 134 -9.16 0.19 6.93
C VAL A 134 -10.27 0.72 6.00
N LYS A 135 -11.19 -0.13 5.55
CA LYS A 135 -12.32 0.28 4.71
C LYS A 135 -13.24 1.23 5.48
N GLY A 136 -13.61 2.34 4.86
CA GLY A 136 -14.40 3.40 5.48
C GLY A 136 -13.59 4.39 6.33
N GLN A 137 -12.31 4.08 6.62
CA GLN A 137 -11.39 5.01 7.26
C GLN A 137 -10.88 6.03 6.23
N LYS A 138 -10.34 7.16 6.71
CA LYS A 138 -9.66 8.13 5.86
C LYS A 138 -8.18 7.80 5.71
N THR A 139 -7.59 8.09 4.55
CA THR A 139 -6.13 8.08 4.44
C THR A 139 -5.52 9.10 5.40
N GLY A 140 -4.37 8.77 5.96
CA GLY A 140 -3.76 9.45 7.11
C GLY A 140 -4.24 8.94 8.47
N SER A 141 -5.15 7.97 8.53
CA SER A 141 -5.58 7.37 9.81
C SER A 141 -4.57 6.35 10.32
N ARG A 142 -4.46 6.26 11.65
CA ARG A 142 -3.88 5.11 12.37
C ARG A 142 -5.01 4.29 12.99
N ILE A 143 -5.02 3.01 12.72
CA ILE A 143 -6.05 2.05 13.14
C ILE A 143 -5.40 0.97 13.99
N LEU A 144 -6.00 0.67 15.14
CA LEU A 144 -5.73 -0.53 15.92
C LEU A 144 -6.75 -1.60 15.55
N VAL A 145 -6.27 -2.82 15.31
CA VAL A 145 -7.09 -4.03 15.18
C VAL A 145 -6.56 -5.05 16.16
N GLN A 146 -7.32 -5.34 17.20
CA GLN A 146 -6.95 -6.31 18.24
C GLN A 146 -7.94 -7.46 18.24
N GLY A 147 -7.45 -8.69 18.32
CA GLY A 147 -8.31 -9.87 18.37
C GLY A 147 -7.49 -11.15 18.50
N THR A 148 -8.17 -12.27 18.67
CA THR A 148 -7.48 -13.56 18.73
C THR A 148 -6.87 -13.90 17.37
N ALA A 149 -5.74 -14.60 17.35
CA ALA A 149 -5.09 -15.04 16.12
C ALA A 149 -6.03 -15.93 15.28
N GLY A 150 -6.81 -16.79 15.94
CA GLY A 150 -7.80 -17.63 15.28
C GLY A 150 -8.90 -16.81 14.60
N GLU A 151 -9.34 -15.72 15.23
CA GLU A 151 -10.38 -14.86 14.64
C GLU A 151 -9.83 -13.99 13.50
N LEU A 152 -8.64 -13.40 13.68
CA LEU A 152 -8.06 -12.44 12.74
C LEU A 152 -7.39 -13.10 11.52
N ILE A 153 -6.67 -14.21 11.75
CA ILE A 153 -5.89 -14.91 10.72
C ILE A 153 -6.66 -16.12 10.16
N GLY A 154 -7.39 -16.84 10.99
CA GLY A 154 -8.16 -18.01 10.58
C GLY A 154 -7.28 -19.16 10.09
N GLU A 155 -7.66 -19.77 8.96
CA GLU A 155 -7.01 -20.96 8.39
C GLU A 155 -5.54 -20.72 7.99
N GLY A 156 -5.16 -19.46 7.74
CA GLY A 156 -3.77 -19.08 7.43
C GLY A 156 -2.82 -19.07 8.64
N LEU A 157 -3.31 -19.38 9.85
CA LEU A 157 -2.48 -19.35 11.05
C LEU A 157 -1.43 -20.46 11.04
N ASN A 158 -0.16 -20.06 10.90
CA ASN A 158 0.95 -20.98 11.02
C ASN A 158 1.23 -21.32 12.50
N THR A 159 0.75 -22.46 12.96
CA THR A 159 0.92 -22.93 14.34
C THR A 159 2.37 -23.28 14.70
N SER A 160 3.27 -23.48 13.71
CA SER A 160 4.70 -23.68 13.96
C SER A 160 5.43 -22.42 14.43
N SER A 161 4.80 -21.24 14.34
CA SER A 161 5.34 -19.97 14.83
C SER A 161 5.34 -19.83 16.37
N GLY A 162 4.71 -20.78 17.09
CA GLY A 162 4.45 -20.65 18.52
C GLY A 162 3.25 -19.75 18.87
N ILE A 163 2.56 -19.20 17.87
CA ILE A 163 1.28 -18.52 18.03
C ILE A 163 0.13 -19.52 17.95
N THR A 164 -0.73 -19.50 18.97
CA THR A 164 -1.95 -20.32 19.03
C THR A 164 -3.17 -19.50 18.65
N ALA A 165 -4.25 -20.18 18.26
CA ALA A 165 -5.52 -19.52 17.90
C ALA A 165 -6.10 -18.64 19.03
N LYS A 166 -5.71 -18.88 20.30
CA LYS A 166 -6.17 -18.13 21.48
C LYS A 166 -5.30 -16.92 21.79
N ASP A 167 -4.11 -16.82 21.21
CA ASP A 167 -3.23 -15.68 21.44
C ASP A 167 -3.87 -14.42 20.87
N VAL A 168 -3.83 -13.33 21.63
CA VAL A 168 -4.33 -12.04 21.17
C VAL A 168 -3.22 -11.31 20.44
N LEU A 169 -3.53 -10.87 19.22
CA LEU A 169 -2.66 -10.07 18.37
C LEU A 169 -3.18 -8.65 18.31
N ILE A 170 -2.24 -7.70 18.26
CA ILE A 170 -2.50 -6.27 18.16
C ILE A 170 -1.84 -5.80 16.88
N TRP A 171 -2.65 -5.49 15.87
CA TRP A 171 -2.22 -4.85 14.65
C TRP A 171 -2.39 -3.35 14.78
N VAL A 172 -1.36 -2.59 14.42
CA VAL A 172 -1.46 -1.15 14.20
C VAL A 172 -1.17 -0.90 12.74
N VAL A 173 -2.12 -0.25 12.06
CA VAL A 173 -2.09 0.01 10.62
C VAL A 173 -2.21 1.51 10.37
N ASP A 174 -1.26 2.06 9.63
CA ASP A 174 -1.33 3.40 9.06
C ASP A 174 -1.83 3.31 7.62
N ALA A 175 -2.97 3.95 7.36
CA ALA A 175 -3.57 4.04 6.04
C ALA A 175 -2.91 5.15 5.21
N VAL A 176 -1.80 4.85 4.53
CA VAL A 176 -0.95 5.86 3.88
C VAL A 176 -1.58 6.46 2.64
N GLY A 177 -2.15 5.64 1.77
CA GLY A 177 -2.74 6.06 0.51
C GLY A 177 -3.87 5.15 0.07
N ALA A 178 -4.76 5.68 -0.76
CA ALA A 178 -5.80 4.91 -1.41
C ALA A 178 -6.07 5.44 -2.82
N ALA A 179 -6.34 4.53 -3.76
CA ALA A 179 -6.66 4.85 -5.13
C ALA A 179 -7.72 3.88 -5.69
N SER A 180 -8.79 4.44 -6.24
CA SER A 180 -9.80 3.69 -6.99
C SER A 180 -9.37 3.56 -8.45
N VAL A 181 -9.03 2.34 -8.89
CA VAL A 181 -8.73 2.02 -10.29
C VAL A 181 -9.58 0.82 -10.70
N ASP A 182 -10.29 0.93 -11.82
CA ASP A 182 -11.09 -0.17 -12.36
C ASP A 182 -10.17 -1.34 -12.74
N SER A 183 -10.52 -2.57 -12.35
CA SER A 183 -9.66 -3.73 -12.60
C SER A 183 -9.51 -4.06 -14.08
N LYS A 184 -10.39 -3.54 -14.96
CA LYS A 184 -10.33 -3.67 -16.43
C LYS A 184 -9.85 -2.38 -17.10
N ALA A 185 -9.37 -1.40 -16.34
CA ALA A 185 -8.79 -0.20 -16.92
C ALA A 185 -7.61 -0.56 -17.83
N GLU A 186 -7.42 0.27 -18.85
CA GLU A 186 -6.36 0.17 -19.84
C GLU A 186 -5.92 1.59 -20.22
N VAL A 187 -4.66 1.73 -20.63
CA VAL A 187 -4.18 3.03 -21.11
C VAL A 187 -4.75 3.32 -22.50
N LYS A 188 -5.02 4.60 -22.77
CA LYS A 188 -5.61 5.06 -24.02
C LYS A 188 -4.61 5.87 -24.80
N GLY A 189 -4.58 5.68 -26.11
CA GLY A 189 -3.77 6.48 -27.02
C GLY A 189 -3.33 5.69 -28.24
N THR A 190 -2.74 6.39 -29.21
CA THR A 190 -2.11 5.75 -30.37
C THR A 190 -0.81 5.09 -29.92
N GLN A 191 -0.70 3.79 -30.18
CA GLN A 191 0.52 3.05 -29.88
C GLN A 191 1.58 3.31 -30.96
N ALA A 192 2.76 3.77 -30.55
CA ALA A 192 3.93 3.87 -31.39
C ALA A 192 4.44 2.47 -31.79
N ALA A 193 5.07 2.38 -32.96
CA ALA A 193 5.78 1.18 -33.36
C ALA A 193 6.99 0.95 -32.44
N PRO A 194 7.26 -0.29 -32.01
CA PRO A 194 8.49 -0.61 -31.31
C PRO A 194 9.73 -0.30 -32.16
N GLU A 195 10.81 0.13 -31.52
CA GLU A 195 12.08 0.42 -32.17
C GLU A 195 12.69 -0.82 -32.82
N PRO A 196 13.54 -0.68 -33.86
CA PRO A 196 14.17 -1.82 -34.52
C PRO A 196 14.92 -2.72 -33.53
N GLY A 197 14.60 -4.02 -33.54
CA GLY A 197 15.19 -5.00 -32.62
C GLY A 197 14.38 -5.25 -31.36
N MET A 198 13.43 -4.37 -31.01
CA MET A 198 12.51 -4.59 -29.90
C MET A 198 11.39 -5.57 -30.25
N PRO A 199 10.84 -6.29 -29.26
CA PRO A 199 9.64 -7.11 -29.44
C PRO A 199 8.45 -6.32 -29.93
N THR A 200 7.66 -6.90 -30.83
CA THR A 200 6.41 -6.26 -31.30
C THR A 200 5.26 -6.52 -30.34
N VAL A 201 4.39 -5.53 -30.14
CA VAL A 201 3.30 -5.58 -29.16
C VAL A 201 1.95 -5.38 -29.84
N SER A 202 1.03 -6.32 -29.64
CA SER A 202 -0.39 -6.16 -29.96
C SER A 202 -1.20 -6.24 -28.68
N ALA A 203 -1.96 -5.18 -28.37
CA ALA A 203 -2.69 -5.06 -27.12
C ALA A 203 -4.18 -4.85 -27.40
N PRO A 204 -4.94 -5.94 -27.57
CA PRO A 204 -6.39 -5.85 -27.76
C PRO A 204 -7.07 -5.34 -26.49
N ALA A 205 -8.18 -4.61 -26.67
CA ALA A 205 -8.93 -4.03 -25.55
C ALA A 205 -9.34 -5.09 -24.52
N GLN A 206 -9.15 -4.75 -23.23
CA GLN A 206 -9.48 -5.56 -22.07
C GLN A 206 -8.96 -7.00 -22.10
N LYS A 207 -7.77 -7.21 -22.67
CA LYS A 207 -7.12 -8.52 -22.81
C LYS A 207 -5.61 -8.40 -22.59
N ALA A 208 -4.98 -9.52 -22.27
CA ALA A 208 -3.53 -9.61 -22.21
C ALA A 208 -2.89 -9.22 -23.54
N ALA A 209 -1.78 -8.49 -23.47
CA ALA A 209 -1.03 -8.12 -24.65
C ALA A 209 -0.34 -9.36 -25.24
N THR A 210 -0.30 -9.43 -26.56
CA THR A 210 0.53 -10.40 -27.28
C THR A 210 1.88 -9.76 -27.59
N ILE A 211 2.95 -10.39 -27.12
CA ILE A 211 4.33 -9.96 -27.34
C ILE A 211 5.00 -10.96 -28.28
N THR A 212 5.59 -10.48 -29.37
CA THR A 212 6.32 -11.34 -30.34
C THR A 212 7.79 -10.97 -30.37
N ILE A 213 8.64 -11.95 -30.03
CA ILE A 213 10.10 -11.80 -30.05
C ILE A 213 10.61 -11.84 -31.49
N PRO A 214 11.51 -10.93 -31.92
CA PRO A 214 12.04 -10.94 -33.27
C PRO A 214 12.85 -12.21 -33.54
N LYS A 215 12.55 -12.89 -34.67
CA LYS A 215 13.22 -14.13 -35.03
C LYS A 215 14.72 -13.90 -35.26
N GLY A 216 15.55 -14.73 -34.63
CA GLY A 216 17.01 -14.68 -34.78
C GLY A 216 17.69 -13.51 -34.05
N ALA A 217 16.95 -12.65 -33.37
CA ALA A 217 17.53 -11.60 -32.54
C ALA A 217 18.12 -12.18 -31.25
N LYS A 218 19.26 -11.63 -30.84
CA LYS A 218 19.86 -11.95 -29.54
C LYS A 218 19.19 -11.09 -28.48
N ALA A 219 18.94 -11.69 -27.31
CA ALA A 219 18.47 -10.95 -26.15
C ALA A 219 19.45 -9.82 -25.78
N PRO A 220 18.95 -8.60 -25.51
CA PRO A 220 19.75 -7.52 -24.94
C PRO A 220 20.46 -7.93 -23.65
N LYS A 221 21.66 -7.41 -23.44
CA LYS A 221 22.43 -7.61 -22.19
C LYS A 221 22.10 -6.57 -21.13
N ASP A 222 21.62 -5.42 -21.56
CA ASP A 222 21.22 -4.29 -20.74
C ASP A 222 19.70 -4.16 -20.72
N LEU A 223 19.17 -3.39 -19.77
CA LEU A 223 17.75 -3.05 -19.75
C LEU A 223 17.43 -2.18 -20.97
N GLU A 224 16.49 -2.62 -21.80
CA GLU A 224 15.90 -1.80 -22.85
C GLU A 224 14.46 -1.47 -22.49
N GLU A 225 14.05 -0.24 -22.76
CA GLU A 225 12.73 0.27 -22.46
C GLU A 225 12.23 1.20 -23.56
N GLN A 226 10.93 1.13 -23.85
CA GLN A 226 10.29 2.05 -24.77
C GLN A 226 8.87 2.39 -24.31
N VAL A 227 8.54 3.67 -24.29
CA VAL A 227 7.16 4.12 -24.09
C VAL A 227 6.41 3.99 -25.41
N LEU A 228 5.50 3.02 -25.50
CA LEU A 228 4.68 2.77 -26.68
C LEU A 228 3.42 3.64 -26.73
N ILE A 229 2.84 3.97 -25.57
CA ILE A 229 1.78 5.00 -25.46
C ILE A 229 2.24 5.98 -24.41
N LYS A 230 2.23 7.27 -24.74
CA LYS A 230 2.59 8.34 -23.81
C LYS A 230 1.37 8.82 -23.03
N GLY A 231 1.34 8.52 -21.74
CA GLY A 231 0.40 9.08 -20.77
C GLY A 231 0.73 10.52 -20.39
N THR A 232 -0.25 11.19 -19.81
CA THR A 232 -0.14 12.59 -19.34
C THR A 232 -0.39 12.72 -17.84
N GLY A 233 -0.57 11.59 -17.14
CA GLY A 233 -0.79 11.57 -15.71
C GLY A 233 0.48 11.85 -14.92
N LYS A 234 0.36 11.78 -13.59
CA LYS A 234 1.47 12.04 -12.67
C LYS A 234 2.65 11.09 -12.93
N LYS A 235 3.84 11.59 -12.64
CA LYS A 235 5.07 10.79 -12.67
C LYS A 235 5.06 9.75 -11.55
N VAL A 236 5.50 8.54 -11.86
CA VAL A 236 5.71 7.45 -10.91
C VAL A 236 6.96 7.75 -10.10
N GLU A 237 6.83 7.75 -8.78
CA GLU A 237 7.92 8.01 -7.84
C GLU A 237 8.28 6.74 -7.06
N ALA A 238 9.56 6.61 -6.70
CA ALA A 238 9.99 5.50 -5.85
C ALA A 238 9.24 5.54 -4.50
N GLY A 239 8.87 4.37 -3.99
CA GLY A 239 8.11 4.20 -2.75
C GLY A 239 6.60 4.12 -2.92
N GLN A 240 6.07 4.53 -4.07
CA GLN A 240 4.64 4.43 -4.38
C GLN A 240 4.23 2.98 -4.70
N GLY A 241 2.93 2.70 -4.54
CA GLY A 241 2.29 1.55 -5.16
C GLY A 241 1.95 1.87 -6.61
N LEU A 242 2.62 1.23 -7.56
CA LEU A 242 2.30 1.25 -8.98
C LEU A 242 1.10 0.34 -9.26
N ILE A 243 0.01 0.89 -9.77
CA ILE A 243 -1.16 0.12 -10.21
C ILE A 243 -1.05 -0.09 -11.72
N ALA A 244 -0.99 -1.35 -12.16
CA ALA A 244 -0.72 -1.67 -13.56
C ALA A 244 -1.51 -2.86 -14.08
N GLN A 245 -1.77 -2.87 -15.39
CA GLN A 245 -1.93 -4.12 -16.14
C GLN A 245 -0.59 -4.50 -16.72
N TYR A 246 -0.29 -5.80 -16.79
CA TYR A 246 0.92 -6.26 -17.43
C TYR A 246 0.75 -7.61 -18.11
N THR A 247 1.65 -7.87 -19.05
CA THR A 247 1.87 -9.21 -19.59
C THR A 247 3.38 -9.45 -19.69
N GLY A 248 3.83 -10.59 -19.19
CA GLY A 248 5.23 -11.02 -19.20
C GLY A 248 5.42 -12.27 -20.06
N VAL A 249 6.40 -12.24 -20.96
CA VAL A 249 6.85 -13.39 -21.74
C VAL A 249 8.36 -13.61 -21.57
N LYS A 250 8.81 -14.85 -21.72
CA LYS A 250 10.25 -15.14 -21.80
C LYS A 250 10.75 -14.83 -23.20
N TRP A 251 11.91 -14.18 -23.32
CA TRP A 251 12.53 -13.92 -24.62
C TRP A 251 12.85 -15.21 -25.37
N GLU A 252 13.31 -16.25 -24.66
CA GLU A 252 13.90 -17.45 -25.25
C GLU A 252 12.92 -18.29 -26.08
N ASP A 253 11.66 -18.34 -25.66
CA ASP A 253 10.62 -19.13 -26.32
C ASP A 253 9.36 -18.32 -26.66
N GLY A 254 9.31 -17.03 -26.29
CA GLY A 254 8.15 -16.16 -26.46
C GLY A 254 6.93 -16.56 -25.63
N LYS A 255 7.06 -17.53 -24.70
CA LYS A 255 5.93 -18.01 -23.92
C LYS A 255 5.58 -17.03 -22.82
N LYS A 256 4.28 -16.72 -22.71
CA LYS A 256 3.71 -16.00 -21.56
C LYS A 256 3.94 -16.82 -20.30
N PHE A 257 4.53 -16.19 -19.28
CA PHE A 257 4.65 -16.77 -17.95
C PHE A 257 3.70 -16.12 -16.95
N ASP A 258 3.30 -14.86 -17.17
CA ASP A 258 2.39 -14.17 -16.27
C ASP A 258 1.63 -13.01 -16.96
N SER A 259 0.46 -12.68 -16.42
CA SER A 259 -0.35 -11.54 -16.83
C SER A 259 -1.37 -11.18 -15.74
N SER A 260 -1.50 -9.90 -15.42
CA SER A 260 -2.51 -9.39 -14.48
C SER A 260 -3.94 -9.80 -14.86
N TRP A 261 -4.23 -9.89 -16.16
CA TRP A 261 -5.53 -10.36 -16.67
C TRP A 261 -5.90 -11.79 -16.26
N ASP A 262 -4.91 -12.66 -16.03
CA ASP A 262 -5.16 -14.02 -15.56
C ASP A 262 -5.53 -14.05 -14.05
N HIS A 263 -5.24 -12.95 -13.34
CA HIS A 263 -5.44 -12.78 -11.89
C HIS A 263 -6.60 -11.83 -11.55
N GLY A 264 -7.46 -11.53 -12.52
CA GLY A 264 -8.65 -10.70 -12.32
C GLY A 264 -8.49 -9.21 -12.66
N GLY A 265 -7.35 -8.82 -13.25
CA GLY A 265 -7.13 -7.49 -13.80
C GLY A 265 -6.04 -6.71 -13.07
N ALA A 266 -6.18 -5.38 -13.04
CA ALA A 266 -5.15 -4.47 -12.54
C ALA A 266 -4.62 -4.89 -11.16
N THR A 267 -3.31 -4.86 -11.00
CA THR A 267 -2.60 -5.27 -9.77
C THR A 267 -1.69 -4.14 -9.31
N ALA A 268 -1.47 -4.05 -8.01
CA ALA A 268 -0.60 -3.04 -7.44
C ALA A 268 0.72 -3.65 -6.91
N PHE A 269 1.81 -2.91 -7.11
CA PHE A 269 3.16 -3.32 -6.74
C PHE A 269 3.90 -2.14 -6.11
N GLN A 270 4.63 -2.33 -5.02
CA GLN A 270 5.50 -1.27 -4.55
C GLN A 270 6.72 -1.15 -5.48
N ILE A 271 7.01 0.06 -5.95
CA ILE A 271 8.04 0.32 -6.97
C ILE A 271 9.17 1.19 -6.42
N GLY A 272 10.41 0.94 -6.87
CA GLY A 272 11.60 1.70 -6.51
C GLY A 272 12.13 1.41 -5.10
N THR A 273 11.72 0.29 -4.51
CA THR A 273 12.07 -0.12 -3.12
C THR A 273 12.73 -1.49 -3.05
N GLY A 274 13.00 -2.14 -4.19
CA GLY A 274 13.46 -3.53 -4.25
C GLY A 274 12.37 -4.57 -3.96
N SER A 275 11.10 -4.16 -3.91
CA SER A 275 9.97 -5.07 -3.66
C SER A 275 9.58 -5.89 -4.90
N VAL A 276 10.03 -5.45 -6.09
CA VAL A 276 9.88 -6.17 -7.36
C VAL A 276 11.24 -6.37 -8.03
N ILE A 277 11.28 -7.07 -9.16
CA ILE A 277 12.52 -7.26 -9.93
C ILE A 277 13.15 -5.90 -10.30
N ALA A 278 14.48 -5.83 -10.23
CA ALA A 278 15.22 -4.58 -10.41
C ALA A 278 14.97 -3.89 -11.76
N GLY A 279 14.60 -4.65 -12.80
CA GLY A 279 14.21 -4.10 -14.10
C GLY A 279 12.94 -3.27 -14.07
N TRP A 280 11.96 -3.63 -13.23
CA TRP A 280 10.76 -2.82 -13.01
C TRP A 280 11.10 -1.55 -12.24
N ASP A 281 11.84 -1.68 -11.13
CA ASP A 281 12.27 -0.53 -10.32
C ASP A 281 13.04 0.51 -11.14
N LYS A 282 13.93 0.05 -12.02
CA LYS A 282 14.71 0.95 -12.90
C LYS A 282 13.90 1.47 -14.09
N GLY A 283 13.05 0.63 -14.67
CA GLY A 283 12.37 0.96 -15.93
C GLY A 283 11.07 1.74 -15.78
N LEU A 284 10.38 1.62 -14.63
CA LEU A 284 9.06 2.20 -14.43
C LEU A 284 9.06 3.45 -13.55
N VAL A 285 10.05 3.59 -12.65
CA VAL A 285 10.22 4.84 -11.91
C VAL A 285 10.50 5.98 -12.88
N GLY A 286 9.76 7.06 -12.74
CA GLY A 286 9.85 8.23 -13.59
C GLY A 286 9.06 8.18 -14.90
N LYS A 287 8.40 7.05 -15.20
CA LYS A 287 7.33 6.99 -16.20
C LYS A 287 6.07 7.68 -15.68
N ASN A 288 5.04 7.80 -16.50
CA ASN A 288 3.84 8.55 -16.18
C ASN A 288 2.63 7.62 -16.12
N VAL A 289 1.68 7.95 -15.26
CA VAL A 289 0.35 7.35 -15.32
C VAL A 289 -0.25 7.59 -16.71
N GLY A 290 -0.74 6.52 -17.32
CA GLY A 290 -1.19 6.45 -18.71
C GLY A 290 -0.13 5.97 -19.70
N ASP A 291 1.13 5.79 -19.29
CA ASP A 291 2.15 5.22 -20.19
C ASP A 291 1.88 3.71 -20.42
N ARG A 292 2.00 3.24 -21.66
CA ARG A 292 2.28 1.82 -21.98
C ARG A 292 3.79 1.69 -22.19
N VAL A 293 4.45 0.86 -21.40
CA VAL A 293 5.90 0.68 -21.44
C VAL A 293 6.23 -0.74 -21.85
N LEU A 294 7.03 -0.90 -22.90
CA LEU A 294 7.68 -2.15 -23.26
C LEU A 294 9.04 -2.21 -22.57
N LEU A 295 9.32 -3.29 -21.86
CA LEU A 295 10.57 -3.53 -21.16
C LEU A 295 11.19 -4.85 -21.64
N VAL A 296 12.49 -4.86 -21.88
CA VAL A 296 13.29 -6.08 -22.07
C VAL A 296 14.33 -6.12 -20.96
N ILE A 297 14.18 -7.07 -20.05
CA ILE A 297 14.88 -7.14 -18.78
C ILE A 297 15.86 -8.31 -18.83
N PRO A 298 17.18 -8.06 -18.83
CA PRO A 298 18.17 -9.13 -18.79
C PRO A 298 18.11 -9.89 -17.45
N PRO A 299 18.61 -11.14 -17.39
CA PRO A 299 18.48 -11.96 -16.18
C PRO A 299 19.03 -11.31 -14.91
N SER A 300 20.11 -10.53 -15.03
CA SER A 300 20.74 -9.79 -13.91
C SER A 300 19.83 -8.75 -13.26
N LEU A 301 18.79 -8.29 -13.96
CA LEU A 301 17.77 -7.36 -13.47
C LEU A 301 16.39 -8.04 -13.29
N GLY A 302 16.30 -9.33 -13.59
CA GLY A 302 15.16 -10.21 -13.34
C GLY A 302 15.41 -11.13 -12.15
N TYR A 303 15.35 -12.44 -12.37
CA TYR A 303 15.53 -13.47 -11.34
C TYR A 303 16.96 -14.00 -11.18
N GLY A 304 17.93 -13.44 -11.92
CA GLY A 304 19.34 -13.81 -11.85
C GLY A 304 19.56 -15.30 -12.06
N ALA A 305 20.40 -15.90 -11.21
CA ALA A 305 20.68 -17.33 -11.21
C ALA A 305 19.96 -18.07 -10.06
N ASN A 306 18.85 -17.54 -9.53
CA ASN A 306 18.13 -18.15 -8.41
C ASN A 306 17.60 -19.55 -8.80
N PRO A 307 18.14 -20.65 -8.26
CA PRO A 307 17.76 -22.00 -8.68
C PRO A 307 16.31 -22.36 -8.32
N SER A 308 15.66 -21.60 -7.44
CA SER A 308 14.27 -21.80 -7.03
C SER A 308 13.25 -21.12 -7.94
N SER A 309 13.68 -20.37 -8.96
CA SER A 309 12.79 -19.70 -9.91
C SER A 309 12.86 -20.37 -11.29
N GLU A 310 11.69 -20.71 -11.85
CA GLU A 310 11.59 -21.19 -13.24
C GLU A 310 11.96 -20.13 -14.28
N LEU A 311 12.06 -18.86 -13.86
CA LEU A 311 12.46 -17.72 -14.68
C LEU A 311 13.95 -17.39 -14.53
N ALA A 312 14.70 -18.20 -13.79
CA ALA A 312 16.13 -18.01 -13.61
C ALA A 312 16.86 -18.08 -14.95
N LYS A 313 17.82 -17.16 -15.13
CA LYS A 313 18.64 -17.02 -16.34
C LYS A 313 17.88 -16.61 -17.60
N ASN A 314 16.56 -16.41 -17.53
CA ASN A 314 15.76 -15.91 -18.65
C ASN A 314 15.81 -14.39 -18.77
N THR A 315 15.83 -13.91 -20.01
CA THR A 315 15.50 -12.51 -20.33
C THR A 315 13.98 -12.39 -20.37
N LEU A 316 13.44 -11.40 -19.68
CA LEU A 316 12.00 -11.21 -19.55
C LEU A 316 11.55 -10.02 -20.38
N VAL A 317 10.45 -10.16 -21.11
CA VAL A 317 9.84 -9.05 -21.83
C VAL A 317 8.49 -8.75 -21.21
N PHE A 318 8.28 -7.50 -20.83
CA PHE A 318 7.03 -7.03 -20.27
C PHE A 318 6.41 -5.93 -21.13
N VAL A 319 5.09 -5.96 -21.23
CA VAL A 319 4.30 -4.77 -21.56
C VAL A 319 3.55 -4.38 -20.31
N VAL A 320 3.70 -3.13 -19.88
CA VAL A 320 3.13 -2.58 -18.64
C VAL A 320 2.32 -1.35 -18.95
N ASP A 321 1.04 -1.39 -18.63
CA ASP A 321 0.12 -0.26 -18.69
C ASP A 321 0.03 0.35 -17.29
N ILE A 322 0.55 1.58 -17.13
CA ILE A 322 0.54 2.28 -15.85
C ILE A 322 -0.82 2.96 -15.68
N LEU A 323 -1.65 2.44 -14.78
CA LEU A 323 -3.03 2.91 -14.59
C LEU A 323 -3.17 3.92 -13.46
N GLY A 324 -2.27 3.88 -12.48
CA GLY A 324 -2.32 4.79 -11.33
C GLY A 324 -1.19 4.55 -10.34
N THR A 325 -1.19 5.36 -9.28
CA THR A 325 -0.25 5.26 -8.16
C THR A 325 -1.00 5.45 -6.84
N VAL A 326 -0.53 4.80 -5.77
CA VAL A 326 -1.09 4.90 -4.39
C VAL A 326 0.00 5.05 -3.33
#